data_AF-S7X4K1-F1
#
_entry.id   AF-S7X4K1-F1
#
_cell.length_a   1.000
_cell.length_b   1.000
_cell.length_c   1.000
_cell.angle_alpha   90.00
_cell.angle_beta   90.00
_cell.angle_gamma   90.00
#
_symmetry.space_group_name_H-M   'P 1'
#
loop_
_entity.id
_entity.type
_entity.pdbx_description
1 polymer ?
#
loop_
_entity_poly.entity_id
_entity_poly.type
_entity_poly.pdbx_seq_one_letter_code
_entity_poly.pdbx_strand_id
1 'polypeptide(L)' 'MIGDNPLSDIQGAQNAEIDQVYYNPLNTESEVNPTYRIRHLSELIKIL' A
#
# COMPACT_ATOMS: atom_id res chain seq x y z
N MET A 1 -3.46 5.86 -3.92
CA MET A 1 -2.69 4.91 -4.75
C MET A 1 -2.79 3.52 -4.14
N ILE A 2 -2.98 2.48 -4.94
CA ILE A 2 -2.96 1.09 -4.49
C ILE A 2 -1.94 0.36 -5.36
N GLY A 3 -1.02 -0.38 -4.75
CA GLY A 3 0.00 -1.13 -5.49
C GLY A 3 0.82 -2.06 -4.62
N ASP A 4 1.64 -2.89 -5.26
CA ASP A 4 2.45 -3.94 -4.66
C ASP A 4 3.95 -3.63 -4.70
N ASN A 5 4.36 -2.52 -5.33
CA ASN A 5 5.75 -2.06 -5.33
C ASN A 5 6.00 -1.01 -4.23
N PRO A 6 6.83 -1.30 -3.21
CA PRO A 6 7.13 -0.35 -2.13
C PRO A 6 7.67 1.00 -2.60
N LEU A 7 8.58 1.01 -3.57
CA LEU A 7 9.25 2.25 -3.97
C LEU A 7 8.42 3.06 -4.97
N SER A 8 7.80 2.39 -5.93
CA SER A 8 7.07 3.07 -7.00
C SER A 8 5.68 3.48 -6.54
N ASP A 9 4.90 2.54 -5.98
CA ASP A 9 3.50 2.80 -5.65
C ASP A 9 3.33 3.47 -4.29
N ILE A 10 4.15 3.07 -3.30
CA ILE A 10 3.98 3.54 -1.93
C ILE A 10 4.84 4.79 -1.69
N GLN A 11 6.16 4.69 -1.84
CA GLN A 11 7.03 5.86 -1.64
C GLN A 11 6.76 6.96 -2.68
N GLY A 12 6.48 6.59 -3.93
CA GLY A 12 6.07 7.55 -4.96
C GLY A 12 4.78 8.29 -4.59
N ALA A 13 3.75 7.59 -4.11
CA ALA A 13 2.49 8.22 -3.68
C ALA A 13 2.67 9.06 -2.41
N GLN A 14 3.47 8.61 -1.44
CA GLN A 14 3.84 9.40 -0.25
C GLN A 14 4.48 10.74 -0.62
N ASN A 15 5.43 10.71 -1.57
CA ASN A 15 6.12 11.92 -2.04
C ASN A 15 5.16 12.90 -2.75
N ALA A 16 4.03 12.40 -3.24
CA ALA A 16 2.96 13.19 -3.86
C ALA A 16 1.80 13.52 -2.89
N GLU A 17 1.94 13.20 -1.60
CA GLU A 17 0.92 13.42 -0.56
C GLU A 17 -0.42 12.69 -0.85
N ILE A 18 -0.35 11.51 -1.47
CA ILE A 18 -1.52 10.67 -1.82
C ILE A 18 -1.59 9.47 -0.88
N ASP A 19 -2.77 9.24 -0.28
CA ASP A 19 -3.04 8.04 0.52
C ASP A 19 -2.77 6.74 -0.23
N GLN A 20 -2.06 5.84 0.41
CA GLN A 20 -1.40 4.70 -0.20
C GLN A 20 -1.76 3.41 0.51
N VAL A 21 -2.24 2.45 -0.26
CA VAL A 21 -2.56 1.11 0.19
C VAL A 21 -1.54 0.14 -0.39
N TYR A 22 -0.76 -0.47 0.48
CA TYR A 22 0.21 -1.49 0.09
C TYR A 22 -0.46 -2.87 0.03
N TYR A 23 -0.58 -3.39 -1.19
CA TYR A 23 -1.04 -4.75 -1.43
C TYR A 23 0.12 -5.73 -1.28
N ASN A 24 0.13 -6.46 -0.17
CA ASN A 24 1.19 -7.39 0.18
C ASN A 24 0.61 -8.78 0.53
N PRO A 25 0.18 -9.56 -0.47
CA PRO A 25 -0.45 -10.87 -0.24
C PRO A 25 0.51 -11.86 0.43
N LEU A 26 1.80 -11.76 0.11
CA LEU A 26 2.87 -12.63 0.62
C LEU A 26 3.37 -12.21 2.01
N ASN A 27 2.91 -11.08 2.53
CA ASN A 27 3.35 -10.50 3.79
C ASN A 27 4.88 -10.38 3.90
N THR A 28 5.54 -9.96 2.82
CA THR A 28 6.97 -9.70 2.82
C THR A 28 7.32 -8.47 3.65
N GLU A 29 8.51 -8.47 4.25
CA GLU A 29 9.03 -7.28 4.90
C GLU A 29 9.27 -6.17 3.87
N SER A 30 9.04 -4.93 4.30
CA SER A 30 9.23 -3.76 3.47
C SER A 30 9.56 -2.57 4.36
N GLU A 31 10.50 -1.74 3.91
CA GLU A 31 10.98 -0.57 4.65
C GLU A 31 10.02 0.63 4.57
N VAL A 32 9.00 0.58 3.71
CA VAL A 32 8.02 1.67 3.56
C VAL A 32 6.88 1.54 4.59
N ASN A 33 6.40 2.69 5.05
CA ASN A 33 5.28 2.81 5.99
C ASN A 33 4.02 3.35 5.28
N PRO A 34 3.24 2.50 4.59
CA PRO A 34 2.02 2.94 3.88
C PRO A 34 0.91 3.37 4.86
N THR A 35 -0.09 4.13 4.39
CA THR A 35 -1.28 4.49 5.18
C THR A 35 -2.06 3.23 5.56
N TYR A 36 -2.20 2.29 4.61
CA TYR A 36 -2.84 1.00 4.85
C TYR A 36 -2.01 -0.15 4.27
N ARG A 37 -2.07 -1.32 4.91
CA ARG A 37 -1.56 -2.59 4.38
C ARG A 37 -2.71 -3.57 4.26
N ILE A 38 -2.82 -4.21 3.11
CA ILE A 38 -3.83 -5.25 2.86
C ILE A 38 -3.15 -6.48 2.27
N ARG A 39 -3.73 -7.65 2.50
CA ARG A 39 -3.29 -8.93 1.93
C ARG A 39 -4.25 -9.43 0.86
N HIS A 40 -5.50 -8.99 0.90
CA HIS A 40 -6.54 -9.28 -0.07
C HIS A 40 -7.22 -7.98 -0.51
N LEU A 41 -7.50 -7.83 -1.80
CA LEU A 41 -8.18 -6.64 -2.33
C LEU A 41 -9.58 -6.43 -1.72
N SER A 42 -10.23 -7.49 -1.26
CA SER A 42 -11.53 -7.40 -0.57
C SER A 42 -11.46 -6.59 0.73
N GLU A 43 -10.28 -6.42 1.34
CA GLU A 43 -10.10 -5.61 2.54
C GLU A 43 -10.29 -4.11 2.26
N LEU A 44 -10.16 -3.66 1.00
CA LEU A 44 -10.43 -2.28 0.60
C LEU A 44 -11.86 -1.84 0.92
N ILE A 45 -12.81 -2.77 0.86
CA ILE A 45 -14.23 -2.50 1.17
C ILE A 45 -14.41 -2.01 2.62
N LYS A 46 -13.47 -2.33 3.52
CA LYS A 46 -13.50 -1.88 4.92
C LYS A 46 -12.82 -0.53 5.16
N ILE A 47 -12.08 -0.05 4.17
CA ILE A 47 -11.24 1.17 4.27
C ILE A 47 -11.92 2.34 3.52
N LEU A 48 -12.73 2.02 2.50
CA LEU A 48 -13.49 2.97 1.70
C LEU A 48 -14.83 3.37 2.34
#